data_AF-A0AA39K134-F1
#
_entry.id   AF-A0AA39K134-F1
#
_cell.length_a   1.000
_cell.length_b   1.000
_cell.length_c   1.000
_cell.angle_alpha   90.00
_cell.angle_beta   90.00
_cell.angle_gamma   90.00
#
_symmetry.space_group_name_H-M   'P 1'
#
loop_
_entity.id
_entity.type
_entity.pdbx_description
1 polymer ?
#
loop_
_entity_poly.entity_id
_entity_poly.type
_entity_poly.pdbx_seq_one_letter_code
_entity_poly.pdbx_strand_id
1 'polypeptide(L)'
;MVKNYIHLPNTVIETIKSDPDYRRWSTLAASDEFYGMKLSILNSGSGIDANTLHSFLCVGEDYPTNAKLALLHYTVSTGDLLTAYEIIFLGSNVDVPDFEGYTPLYIALHTLLNNPLGNSPSPKRRISCRHIVKIIRLLLKHHADVNLVLEGQCPLTHACKMQHWELIELFAKYGANPAPQGCYAPPASFLLQHDLIARFNAIFERYAANPFVRGPRPCPCFSGLPLTECHAKEDKAYSPNLICPCGSEKRFGACCSRRNIFVYEQWNESHQRIQVSWSNRISPDPLEQEPTHPMHKIIREGTESGEDVGRWNDRRSAQTNRMSPEDRFRNFSESGLYRRGI
;
A
#
# COMPACT_ATOMS: atom_id res chain seq x y z
N MET A 1 13.76 -22.90 -5.95
CA MET A 1 13.61 -21.76 -5.02
C MET A 1 13.13 -20.58 -5.83
N VAL A 2 11.93 -20.09 -5.53
CA VAL A 2 11.35 -18.91 -6.18
C VAL A 2 12.18 -17.69 -5.76
N LYS A 3 12.51 -16.82 -6.71
CA LYS A 3 13.19 -15.56 -6.38
C LYS A 3 12.14 -14.53 -5.95
N ASN A 4 11.96 -14.38 -4.64
CA ASN A 4 11.04 -13.38 -4.07
C ASN A 4 11.68 -12.00 -4.07
N TYR A 5 11.49 -11.28 -5.17
CA TYR A 5 11.88 -9.89 -5.25
C TYR A 5 10.85 -9.01 -4.54
N ILE A 6 11.34 -7.98 -3.85
CA ILE A 6 10.51 -6.86 -3.38
C ILE A 6 10.18 -6.00 -4.60
N HIS A 7 8.90 -5.68 -4.77
CA HIS A 7 8.32 -4.93 -5.87
C HIS A 7 8.31 -3.43 -5.58
N LEU A 8 9.49 -2.87 -5.31
CA LEU A 8 9.68 -1.46 -5.04
C LEU A 8 10.94 -0.95 -5.76
N PRO A 9 11.05 0.37 -6.02
CA PRO A 9 12.31 0.97 -6.44
C PRO A 9 13.43 0.66 -5.43
N ASN A 10 14.64 0.33 -5.92
CA ASN A 10 15.77 -0.03 -5.05
C ASN A 10 16.10 1.09 -4.05
N THR A 11 15.96 2.36 -4.44
CA THR A 11 16.19 3.53 -3.58
C THR A 11 15.28 3.55 -2.35
N VAL A 12 14.01 3.18 -2.52
CA VAL A 12 13.04 3.07 -1.42
C VAL A 12 13.43 1.91 -0.50
N ILE A 13 13.78 0.76 -1.08
CA ILE A 13 14.20 -0.43 -0.33
C ILE A 13 15.45 -0.11 0.51
N GLU A 14 16.44 0.55 -0.07
CA GLU A 14 17.68 0.97 0.61
C GLU A 14 17.41 1.95 1.74
N THR A 15 16.54 2.93 1.50
CA THR A 15 16.11 3.91 2.53
C THR A 15 15.47 3.19 3.72
N ILE A 16 14.51 2.29 3.48
CA ILE A 16 13.84 1.52 4.54
C ILE A 16 14.86 0.62 5.27
N LYS A 17 15.77 -0.04 4.54
CA LYS A 17 16.79 -0.92 5.11
C LYS A 17 17.84 -0.19 5.94
N SER A 18 18.05 1.11 5.71
CA SER A 18 18.98 1.94 6.47
C SER A 18 18.44 2.38 7.83
N ASP A 19 17.14 2.22 8.08
CA ASP A 19 16.50 2.62 9.33
C ASP A 19 17.04 1.77 10.51
N PRO A 20 17.44 2.38 11.64
CA PRO A 20 17.95 1.65 12.80
C PRO A 20 16.96 0.64 13.41
N ASP A 21 15.66 0.90 13.27
CA ASP A 21 14.60 -0.01 13.70
C ASP A 21 14.30 -1.10 12.63
N TYR A 22 14.87 -0.99 11.42
CA TYR A 22 14.74 -2.03 10.40
C TYR A 22 15.45 -3.30 10.86
N ARG A 23 14.65 -4.31 11.19
CA ARG A 23 15.13 -5.68 11.42
C ARG A 23 14.38 -6.64 10.52
N ARG A 24 15.08 -7.69 10.06
CA ARG A 24 14.60 -8.75 9.16
C ARG A 24 13.45 -9.62 9.72
N TRP A 25 12.72 -9.21 10.75
CA TRP A 25 11.58 -10.02 11.19
C TRP A 25 10.56 -10.12 10.06
N SER A 26 10.10 -11.35 9.84
CA SER A 26 9.13 -11.82 8.84
C SER A 26 8.37 -10.69 8.13
N THR A 27 8.96 -10.16 7.07
CA THR A 27 8.26 -9.23 6.17
C THR A 27 7.56 -10.05 5.11
N LEU A 28 6.27 -9.79 4.94
CA LEU A 28 5.47 -10.48 3.94
C LEU A 28 5.99 -10.16 2.52
N ALA A 29 6.57 -8.98 2.32
CA ALA A 29 7.26 -8.53 1.10
C ALA A 29 8.21 -9.57 0.49
N ALA A 30 8.85 -10.41 1.32
CA ALA A 30 9.82 -11.42 0.88
C ALA A 30 9.28 -12.86 0.84
N SER A 31 8.00 -13.08 1.15
CA SER A 31 7.39 -14.41 1.26
C SER A 31 6.93 -14.95 -0.11
N ASP A 32 6.91 -16.28 -0.24
CA ASP A 32 6.42 -16.97 -1.45
C ASP A 32 4.91 -16.72 -1.63
N GLU A 33 4.17 -16.71 -0.52
CA GLU A 33 2.71 -16.50 -0.50
C GLU A 33 2.36 -15.13 -1.08
N PHE A 34 3.08 -14.09 -0.67
CA PHE A 34 2.83 -12.74 -1.16
C PHE A 34 3.31 -12.52 -2.58
N TYR A 35 4.40 -13.18 -3.00
CA TYR A 35 4.84 -13.13 -4.39
C TYR A 35 3.73 -13.53 -5.37
N GLY A 36 2.94 -14.57 -5.04
CA GLY A 36 1.76 -14.96 -5.82
C GLY A 36 0.71 -13.85 -5.91
N MET A 37 0.40 -13.19 -4.80
CA MET A 37 -0.55 -12.08 -4.76
C MET A 37 -0.08 -10.88 -5.59
N LYS A 38 1.21 -10.51 -5.51
CA LYS A 38 1.78 -9.44 -6.35
C LYS A 38 1.53 -9.72 -7.82
N LEU A 39 1.79 -10.95 -8.27
CA LEU A 39 1.58 -11.32 -9.67
C LEU A 39 0.11 -11.24 -10.07
N SER A 40 -0.81 -11.64 -9.18
CA SER A 40 -2.25 -11.47 -9.42
C SER A 40 -2.64 -10.01 -9.56
N ILE A 41 -2.14 -9.12 -8.67
CA ILE A 41 -2.41 -7.68 -8.71
C ILE A 41 -1.85 -7.03 -9.99
N LEU A 42 -0.64 -7.43 -10.40
CA LEU A 42 0.01 -6.90 -11.61
C LEU A 42 -0.63 -7.41 -12.91
N ASN A 43 -1.43 -8.48 -12.85
CA ASN A 43 -2.10 -9.06 -13.99
C ASN A 43 -3.59 -8.69 -14.00
N SER A 44 -3.95 -7.73 -14.85
CA SER A 44 -5.31 -7.19 -14.97
C SER A 44 -6.40 -8.22 -15.26
N GLY A 45 -6.06 -9.42 -15.76
CA GLY A 45 -7.02 -10.48 -16.03
C GLY A 45 -7.44 -11.31 -14.80
N SER A 46 -6.81 -11.13 -13.64
CA SER A 46 -7.08 -11.94 -12.45
C SER A 46 -8.34 -11.51 -11.67
N GLY A 47 -8.81 -10.28 -11.87
CA GLY A 47 -9.86 -9.66 -11.06
C GLY A 47 -9.44 -9.34 -9.62
N ILE A 48 -8.19 -9.61 -9.25
CA ILE A 48 -7.60 -9.32 -7.94
C ILE A 48 -6.80 -8.04 -8.03
N ASP A 49 -7.01 -7.13 -7.08
CA ASP A 49 -6.24 -5.91 -6.92
C ASP A 49 -5.74 -5.72 -5.48
N ALA A 50 -4.95 -4.66 -5.25
CA ALA A 50 -4.37 -4.37 -3.94
C ALA A 50 -5.39 -3.98 -2.85
N ASN A 51 -6.67 -3.82 -3.19
CA ASN A 51 -7.78 -3.56 -2.26
C ASN A 51 -8.62 -4.79 -1.98
N THR A 52 -8.35 -5.91 -2.67
CA THR A 52 -9.08 -7.16 -2.50
C THR A 52 -8.99 -7.61 -1.05
N LEU A 53 -10.14 -7.96 -0.46
CA LEU A 53 -10.22 -8.40 0.93
C LEU A 53 -9.97 -9.90 1.02
N HIS A 54 -9.08 -10.30 1.93
CA HIS A 54 -8.62 -11.68 2.07
C HIS A 54 -8.96 -12.24 3.46
N SER A 55 -9.70 -13.34 3.52
CA SER A 55 -10.08 -13.99 4.79
C SER A 55 -8.93 -14.75 5.45
N PHE A 56 -8.00 -15.32 4.67
CA PHE A 56 -6.90 -16.13 5.22
C PHE A 56 -5.83 -15.29 5.94
N LEU A 57 -5.85 -13.95 5.82
CA LEU A 57 -4.92 -13.09 6.56
C LEU A 57 -5.30 -12.95 8.05
N CYS A 58 -6.51 -13.38 8.41
CA CYS A 58 -7.08 -13.27 9.74
C CYS A 58 -6.67 -14.43 10.68
N VAL A 59 -5.49 -15.03 10.49
CA VAL A 59 -5.01 -16.13 11.34
C VAL A 59 -4.50 -15.57 12.67
N GLY A 60 -5.39 -15.38 13.65
CA GLY A 60 -5.08 -14.89 15.00
C GLY A 60 -6.33 -14.59 15.84
N GLU A 61 -6.17 -14.47 17.17
CA GLU A 61 -7.26 -14.31 18.16
C GLU A 61 -8.04 -12.98 18.06
N ASP A 62 -7.55 -12.01 17.29
CA ASP A 62 -8.07 -10.63 17.29
C ASP A 62 -9.21 -10.36 16.29
N TYR A 63 -9.50 -11.28 15.36
CA TYR A 63 -10.52 -11.08 14.31
C TYR A 63 -11.50 -12.26 14.21
N PRO A 64 -12.78 -12.02 13.87
CA PRO A 64 -13.72 -13.11 13.65
C PRO A 64 -13.30 -13.97 12.46
N THR A 65 -13.65 -15.26 12.47
CA THR A 65 -13.20 -16.27 11.49
C THR A 65 -13.54 -15.93 10.04
N ASN A 66 -14.52 -15.07 9.80
CA ASN A 66 -14.97 -14.61 8.49
C ASN A 66 -14.57 -13.15 8.17
N ALA A 67 -13.75 -12.52 9.02
CA ALA A 67 -13.20 -11.20 8.77
C ALA A 67 -12.55 -11.14 7.39
N LYS A 68 -12.79 -10.05 6.67
CA LYS A 68 -12.22 -9.79 5.34
C LYS A 68 -11.46 -8.48 5.40
N LEU A 69 -10.14 -8.56 5.32
CA LEU A 69 -9.26 -7.40 5.41
C LEU A 69 -8.45 -7.25 4.12
N ALA A 70 -8.30 -6.01 3.63
CA ALA A 70 -7.29 -5.71 2.62
C ALA A 70 -5.90 -5.94 3.21
N LEU A 71 -4.92 -6.28 2.37
CA LEU A 71 -3.58 -6.59 2.87
C LEU A 71 -2.93 -5.41 3.63
N LEU A 72 -3.26 -4.17 3.25
CA LEU A 72 -2.80 -2.98 3.94
C LEU A 72 -3.16 -3.00 5.44
N HIS A 73 -4.36 -3.46 5.83
CA HIS A 73 -4.75 -3.60 7.24
C HIS A 73 -3.83 -4.55 8.01
N TYR A 74 -3.54 -5.72 7.44
CA TYR A 74 -2.67 -6.72 8.05
C TYR A 74 -1.23 -6.20 8.22
N THR A 75 -0.70 -5.51 7.21
CA THR A 75 0.66 -4.93 7.28
C THR A 75 0.75 -3.83 8.33
N VAL A 76 -0.34 -3.08 8.52
CA VAL A 76 -0.44 -2.04 9.56
C VAL A 76 -0.49 -2.68 10.95
N SER A 77 -1.36 -3.67 11.20
CA SER A 77 -1.50 -4.29 12.53
C SER A 77 -0.23 -5.00 13.00
N THR A 78 0.57 -5.51 12.07
CA THR A 78 1.86 -6.17 12.35
C THR A 78 3.04 -5.19 12.43
N GLY A 79 2.88 -3.97 11.91
CA GLY A 79 3.97 -2.99 11.77
C GLY A 79 4.99 -3.36 10.70
N ASP A 80 4.57 -4.08 9.66
CA ASP A 80 5.41 -4.45 8.52
C ASP A 80 5.56 -3.27 7.55
N LEU A 81 6.50 -2.39 7.88
CA LEU A 81 6.76 -1.16 7.14
C LEU A 81 7.05 -1.43 5.66
N LEU A 82 7.88 -2.44 5.34
CA LEU A 82 8.28 -2.70 3.95
C LEU A 82 7.09 -3.13 3.09
N THR A 83 6.26 -4.05 3.61
CA THR A 83 5.06 -4.49 2.88
C THR A 83 4.02 -3.37 2.78
N ALA A 84 3.92 -2.47 3.77
CA ALA A 84 3.05 -1.29 3.68
C ALA A 84 3.45 -0.36 2.51
N TYR A 85 4.75 -0.11 2.30
CA TYR A 85 5.22 0.62 1.10
C TYR A 85 4.87 -0.14 -0.19
N GLU A 86 5.12 -1.45 -0.21
CA GLU A 86 4.91 -2.27 -1.41
C GLU A 86 3.43 -2.37 -1.81
N ILE A 87 2.50 -2.49 -0.85
CA ILE A 87 1.07 -2.60 -1.16
C ILE A 87 0.46 -1.25 -1.57
N ILE A 88 0.99 -0.13 -1.04
CA ILE A 88 0.63 1.22 -1.53
C ILE A 88 1.17 1.42 -2.95
N PHE A 89 2.39 0.97 -3.25
CA PHE A 89 2.96 1.00 -4.61
C PHE A 89 2.11 0.19 -5.59
N LEU A 90 1.61 -0.97 -5.15
CA LEU A 90 0.72 -1.85 -5.93
C LEU A 90 -0.71 -1.30 -6.06
N GLY A 91 -1.02 -0.15 -5.48
CA GLY A 91 -2.30 0.54 -5.70
C GLY A 91 -3.36 0.33 -4.63
N SER A 92 -2.97 0.00 -3.40
CA SER A 92 -3.91 -0.03 -2.28
C SER A 92 -4.37 1.39 -1.95
N ASN A 93 -5.68 1.56 -1.80
CA ASN A 93 -6.29 2.77 -1.29
C ASN A 93 -5.95 2.91 0.20
N VAL A 94 -5.38 4.04 0.59
CA VAL A 94 -4.95 4.31 1.97
C VAL A 94 -6.11 4.39 2.97
N ASP A 95 -7.32 4.62 2.47
CA ASP A 95 -8.58 4.63 3.24
C ASP A 95 -9.48 3.44 2.87
N VAL A 96 -8.93 2.34 2.33
CA VAL A 96 -9.70 1.12 2.02
C VAL A 96 -10.46 0.65 3.28
N PRO A 97 -11.80 0.54 3.26
CA PRO A 97 -12.51 0.00 4.40
C PRO A 97 -12.38 -1.52 4.43
N ASP A 98 -12.27 -2.09 5.62
CA ASP A 98 -12.47 -3.52 5.84
C ASP A 98 -13.96 -3.90 5.94
N PHE A 99 -14.24 -5.14 6.37
CA PHE A 99 -15.60 -5.65 6.53
C PHE A 99 -16.44 -4.95 7.61
N GLU A 100 -15.81 -4.27 8.57
CA GLU A 100 -16.48 -3.46 9.62
C GLU A 100 -16.48 -1.97 9.26
N GLY A 101 -15.86 -1.60 8.14
CA GLY A 101 -15.69 -0.21 7.71
C GLY A 101 -14.44 0.45 8.29
N TYR A 102 -13.55 -0.28 8.95
CA TYR A 102 -12.31 0.27 9.48
C TYR A 102 -11.29 0.52 8.39
N THR A 103 -10.62 1.66 8.47
CA THR A 103 -9.52 2.00 7.57
C THR A 103 -8.18 1.54 8.13
N PRO A 104 -7.12 1.46 7.30
CA PRO A 104 -5.76 1.24 7.76
C PRO A 104 -5.33 2.18 8.88
N LEU A 105 -5.70 3.47 8.81
CA LEU A 105 -5.38 4.43 9.87
C LEU A 105 -6.07 4.10 11.19
N TYR A 106 -7.33 3.64 11.15
CA TYR A 106 -8.05 3.18 12.34
C TYR A 106 -7.37 1.95 12.96
N ILE A 107 -7.05 0.93 12.16
CA ILE A 107 -6.36 -0.28 12.63
C ILE A 107 -5.01 0.06 13.27
N ALA A 108 -4.26 1.01 12.71
CA ALA A 108 -3.00 1.48 13.28
C ALA A 108 -3.20 2.00 14.71
N LEU A 109 -4.19 2.87 14.90
CA LEU A 109 -4.47 3.52 16.18
C LEU A 109 -5.06 2.58 17.21
N HIS A 110 -5.97 1.71 16.80
CA HIS A 110 -6.51 0.65 17.63
C HIS A 110 -5.40 -0.30 18.11
N THR A 111 -4.48 -0.68 17.22
CA THR A 111 -3.32 -1.52 17.57
C THR A 111 -2.42 -0.82 18.59
N LEU A 112 -2.12 0.47 18.41
CA LEU A 112 -1.29 1.23 19.36
C LEU A 112 -1.97 1.39 20.72
N LEU A 113 -3.29 1.64 20.74
CA LEU A 113 -4.05 1.83 21.98
C LEU A 113 -4.06 0.56 22.83
N ASN A 114 -4.29 -0.60 22.21
CA ASN A 114 -4.31 -1.90 22.89
C ASN A 114 -2.92 -2.42 23.26
N ASN A 115 -1.85 -1.73 22.84
CA ASN A 115 -0.47 -2.13 23.08
C ASN A 115 0.35 -0.93 23.55
N PRO A 116 0.22 -0.54 24.84
CA PRO A 116 0.75 0.71 25.35
C PRO A 116 2.23 0.90 24.98
N LEU A 117 2.46 1.94 24.16
CA LEU A 117 3.77 2.39 23.72
C LEU A 117 4.68 2.60 24.94
N GLY A 118 5.73 1.78 25.06
CA GLY A 118 6.79 1.97 26.05
C GLY A 118 6.93 0.88 27.11
N ASN A 119 5.89 0.06 27.38
CA ASN A 119 5.93 -0.91 28.50
C ASN A 119 5.90 -2.39 28.09
N SER A 120 5.88 -2.71 26.79
CA SER A 120 6.01 -4.11 26.37
C SER A 120 7.43 -4.61 26.64
N PRO A 121 7.62 -5.73 27.37
CA PRO A 121 8.94 -6.33 27.57
C PRO A 121 9.52 -6.90 26.25
N SER A 122 8.71 -7.04 25.21
CA SER A 122 9.11 -7.58 23.90
C SER A 122 9.80 -6.51 23.04
N PRO A 123 11.10 -6.66 22.69
CA PRO A 123 11.78 -5.78 21.75
C PRO A 123 11.10 -5.75 20.37
N LYS A 124 10.57 -6.90 19.92
CA LYS A 124 9.82 -7.01 18.65
C LYS A 124 8.59 -6.10 18.68
N ARG A 125 7.82 -6.13 19.77
CA ARG A 125 6.59 -5.31 19.89
C ARG A 125 6.90 -3.82 19.91
N ARG A 126 7.95 -3.39 20.63
CA ARG A 126 8.37 -1.98 20.64
C ARG A 126 8.73 -1.48 19.24
N ILE A 127 9.43 -2.29 18.45
CA ILE A 127 9.78 -1.94 17.07
C ILE A 127 8.54 -1.93 16.16
N SER A 128 7.65 -2.91 16.28
CA SER A 128 6.35 -2.88 15.56
C SER A 128 5.58 -1.59 15.85
N CYS A 129 5.47 -1.15 17.11
CA CYS A 129 4.75 0.08 17.41
C CYS A 129 5.43 1.33 16.82
N ARG A 130 6.76 1.40 16.82
CA ARG A 130 7.51 2.48 16.12
C ARG A 130 7.27 2.46 14.61
N HIS A 131 7.24 1.27 14.01
CA HIS A 131 6.90 1.10 12.59
C HIS A 131 5.46 1.51 12.31
N ILE A 132 4.49 1.21 13.18
CA ILE A 132 3.11 1.66 13.02
C ILE A 132 3.05 3.19 12.97
N VAL A 133 3.79 3.91 13.82
CA VAL A 133 3.88 5.38 13.74
C VAL A 133 4.48 5.84 12.39
N LYS A 134 5.49 5.13 11.86
CA LYS A 134 6.05 5.41 10.52
C LYS A 134 5.02 5.12 9.41
N ILE A 135 4.20 4.07 9.55
CA ILE A 135 3.12 3.74 8.62
C ILE A 135 2.00 4.80 8.70
N ILE A 136 1.62 5.29 9.88
CA ILE A 136 0.67 6.41 10.02
C ILE A 136 1.17 7.63 9.22
N ARG A 137 2.46 7.96 9.35
CA ARG A 137 3.07 9.05 8.57
C ARG A 137 2.99 8.80 7.06
N LEU A 138 3.22 7.55 6.63
CA LEU A 138 3.11 7.15 5.22
C LEU A 138 1.67 7.31 4.71
N LEU A 139 0.68 6.81 5.44
CA LEU A 139 -0.75 6.93 5.11
C LEU A 139 -1.16 8.40 4.97
N LEU A 140 -0.85 9.24 5.96
CA LEU A 140 -1.17 10.67 5.94
C LEU A 140 -0.48 11.41 4.79
N LYS A 141 0.79 11.06 4.51
CA LYS A 141 1.54 11.62 3.38
C LYS A 141 0.88 11.29 2.03
N HIS A 142 0.28 10.11 1.90
CA HIS A 142 -0.51 9.71 0.74
C HIS A 142 -1.99 10.12 0.82
N HIS A 143 -2.29 11.08 1.68
CA HIS A 143 -3.60 11.75 1.84
C HIS A 143 -4.70 10.90 2.47
N ALA A 144 -4.36 9.94 3.34
CA ALA A 144 -5.35 9.30 4.20
C ALA A 144 -6.15 10.36 4.99
N ASP A 145 -7.45 10.13 5.12
CA ASP A 145 -8.36 11.03 5.82
C ASP A 145 -8.16 10.91 7.34
N VAL A 146 -7.72 12.01 7.92
CA VAL A 146 -7.40 12.13 9.36
C VAL A 146 -8.63 12.43 10.22
N ASN A 147 -9.78 12.72 9.58
CA ASN A 147 -11.01 13.15 10.24
C ASN A 147 -12.12 12.09 10.21
N LEU A 148 -11.87 10.92 9.64
CA LEU A 148 -12.85 9.83 9.62
C LEU A 148 -13.28 9.46 11.04
N VAL A 149 -14.60 9.45 11.27
CA VAL A 149 -15.20 9.05 12.52
C VAL A 149 -15.78 7.65 12.36
N LEU A 150 -15.24 6.71 13.12
CA LEU A 150 -15.64 5.30 13.12
C LEU A 150 -15.97 4.91 14.57
N GLU A 151 -17.11 4.27 14.78
CA GLU A 151 -17.64 3.95 16.11
C GLU A 151 -17.61 5.14 17.08
N GLY A 152 -17.97 6.34 16.60
CA GLY A 152 -17.96 7.55 17.42
C GLY A 152 -16.57 7.99 17.91
N GLN A 153 -15.50 7.52 17.27
CA GLN A 153 -14.11 7.88 17.56
C GLN A 153 -13.40 8.35 16.28
N CYS A 154 -12.60 9.40 16.39
CA CYS A 154 -11.72 9.82 15.29
C CYS A 154 -10.25 9.48 15.61
N PRO A 155 -9.33 9.62 14.64
CA PRO A 155 -7.91 9.46 14.88
C PRO A 155 -7.39 10.27 16.07
N LEU A 156 -7.84 11.52 16.21
CA LEU A 156 -7.44 12.40 17.30
C LEU A 156 -7.92 11.91 18.67
N THR A 157 -9.11 11.29 18.74
CA THR A 157 -9.63 10.72 19.99
C THR A 157 -8.70 9.61 20.52
N HIS A 158 -8.20 8.74 19.64
CA HIS A 158 -7.24 7.69 20.01
C HIS A 158 -5.92 8.29 20.50
N ALA A 159 -5.39 9.30 19.80
CA ALA A 159 -4.16 9.98 20.20
C ALA A 159 -4.27 10.63 21.59
N CYS A 160 -5.42 11.25 21.90
CA CYS A 160 -5.70 11.82 23.22
C CYS A 160 -5.82 10.75 24.32
N LYS A 161 -6.53 9.63 24.07
CA LYS A 161 -6.61 8.50 25.02
C LYS A 161 -5.23 7.95 25.39
N MET A 162 -4.33 7.87 24.42
CA MET A 162 -2.94 7.44 24.62
C MET A 162 -2.02 8.53 25.19
N GLN A 163 -2.49 9.79 25.26
CA GLN A 163 -1.67 10.98 25.52
C GLN A 163 -0.41 11.04 24.62
N HIS A 164 -0.53 10.56 23.38
CA HIS A 164 0.59 10.46 22.45
C HIS A 164 0.80 11.77 21.69
N TRP A 165 1.50 12.71 22.34
CA TRP A 165 1.68 14.08 21.85
C TRP A 165 2.25 14.19 20.43
N GLU A 166 3.16 13.30 20.04
CA GLU A 166 3.70 13.30 18.67
C GLU A 166 2.61 12.96 17.63
N LEU A 167 1.64 12.12 17.97
CA LEU A 167 0.50 11.81 17.08
C LEU A 167 -0.51 12.95 17.08
N ILE A 168 -0.76 13.58 18.23
CA ILE A 168 -1.62 14.78 18.32
C ILE A 168 -1.06 15.90 17.43
N GLU A 169 0.24 16.20 17.54
CA GLU A 169 0.89 17.20 16.69
C GLU A 169 0.90 16.81 15.21
N LEU A 170 1.12 15.52 14.91
CA LEU A 170 1.07 15.01 13.53
C LEU A 170 -0.34 15.20 12.94
N PHE A 171 -1.39 14.82 13.66
CA PHE A 171 -2.76 14.97 13.18
C PHE A 171 -3.17 16.43 13.03
N ALA A 172 -2.79 17.29 13.98
CA ALA A 172 -3.00 18.73 13.85
C ALA A 172 -2.30 19.30 12.59
N LYS A 173 -1.04 18.89 12.35
CA LYS A 173 -0.31 19.26 11.13
C LYS A 173 -1.05 18.84 9.87
N TYR A 174 -1.66 17.67 9.85
CA TYR A 174 -2.38 17.16 8.69
C TYR A 174 -3.85 17.63 8.63
N GLY A 175 -4.25 18.63 9.43
CA GLY A 175 -5.59 19.24 9.35
C GLY A 175 -6.69 18.45 10.05
N ALA A 176 -6.36 17.76 11.14
CA ALA A 176 -7.37 17.17 12.00
C ALA A 176 -8.27 18.26 12.62
N ASN A 177 -9.57 18.00 12.69
CA ASN A 177 -10.52 18.82 13.40
C ASN A 177 -10.41 18.52 14.91
N PRO A 178 -10.13 19.52 15.78
CA PRO A 178 -10.07 19.30 17.22
C PRO A 178 -11.44 18.99 17.86
N ALA A 179 -12.54 19.29 17.17
CA ALA A 179 -13.91 19.04 17.61
C ALA A 179 -14.76 18.47 16.45
N PRO A 180 -14.48 17.23 16.00
CA PRO A 180 -15.22 16.59 14.92
C PRO A 180 -16.64 16.25 15.38
N GLN A 181 -17.60 16.45 14.49
CA GLN A 181 -18.98 16.00 14.70
C GLN A 181 -19.06 14.47 14.61
N GLY A 182 -20.01 13.86 15.31
CA GLY A 182 -20.22 12.40 15.29
C GLY A 182 -19.38 11.61 16.30
N CYS A 183 -18.37 12.22 16.94
CA CYS A 183 -17.68 11.60 18.06
C CYS A 183 -18.56 11.56 19.31
N TYR A 184 -18.44 10.50 20.13
CA TYR A 184 -19.16 10.39 21.41
C TYR A 184 -18.80 11.51 22.39
N ALA A 185 -17.55 11.98 22.34
CA ALA A 185 -17.06 13.10 23.12
C ALA A 185 -15.95 13.83 22.34
N PRO A 186 -15.75 15.14 22.60
CA PRO A 186 -14.64 15.89 21.99
C PRO A 186 -13.29 15.24 22.31
N PRO A 187 -12.35 15.14 21.36
CA PRO A 187 -11.02 14.53 21.59
C PRO A 187 -10.30 15.05 22.84
N ALA A 188 -10.38 16.37 23.12
CA ALA A 188 -9.77 16.98 24.29
C ALA A 188 -10.33 16.48 25.63
N SER A 189 -11.57 15.97 25.69
CA SER A 189 -12.17 15.51 26.94
C SER A 189 -11.52 14.25 27.51
N PHE A 190 -10.75 13.51 26.69
CA PHE A 190 -9.96 12.36 27.14
C PHE A 190 -8.64 12.78 27.82
N LEU A 191 -8.29 14.07 27.77
CA LEU A 191 -7.16 14.65 28.50
C LEU A 191 -7.68 15.15 29.87
N LEU A 192 -7.55 14.31 30.89
CA LEU A 192 -8.22 14.54 32.19
C LEU A 192 -7.69 15.73 33.00
N GLN A 193 -6.50 16.24 32.67
CA GLN A 193 -5.85 17.33 33.40
C GLN A 193 -5.89 18.64 32.62
N HIS A 194 -6.06 19.75 33.33
CA HIS A 194 -6.24 21.08 32.73
C HIS A 194 -5.00 21.53 31.93
N ASP A 195 -3.80 21.18 32.37
CA ASP A 195 -2.55 21.46 31.67
C ASP A 195 -2.43 20.69 30.34
N LEU A 196 -2.90 19.44 30.30
CA LEU A 196 -2.97 18.65 29.08
C LEU A 196 -3.98 19.25 28.09
N ILE A 197 -5.16 19.66 28.56
CA ILE A 197 -6.15 20.36 27.71
C ILE A 197 -5.56 21.66 27.16
N ALA A 198 -4.89 22.46 28.02
CA ALA A 198 -4.24 23.70 27.59
C ALA A 198 -3.15 23.45 26.53
N ARG A 199 -2.33 22.42 26.71
CA ARG A 199 -1.32 22.01 25.71
C ARG A 199 -1.96 21.59 24.39
N PHE A 200 -3.05 20.82 24.43
CA PHE A 200 -3.80 20.43 23.24
C PHE A 200 -4.33 21.66 22.50
N ASN A 201 -5.01 22.57 23.21
CA ASN A 201 -5.56 23.78 22.62
C ASN A 201 -4.45 24.64 21.97
N ALA A 202 -3.32 24.82 22.67
CA ALA A 202 -2.19 25.57 22.13
C ALA A 202 -1.63 24.97 20.82
N ILE A 203 -1.61 23.63 20.69
CA ILE A 203 -1.21 22.96 19.45
C ILE A 203 -2.16 23.32 18.31
N PHE A 204 -3.47 23.23 18.54
CA PHE A 204 -4.47 23.49 17.50
C PHE A 204 -4.61 24.97 17.17
N GLU A 205 -4.47 25.88 18.14
CA GLU A 205 -4.38 27.33 17.91
C GLU A 205 -3.19 27.67 17.02
N ARG A 206 -2.02 27.07 17.28
CA ARG A 206 -0.81 27.27 16.45
C ARG A 206 -1.04 26.85 15.00
N TYR A 207 -1.67 25.69 14.77
CA TYR A 207 -1.97 25.21 13.42
C TYR A 207 -3.19 25.92 12.78
N ALA A 208 -4.10 26.51 13.57
CA ALA A 208 -5.16 27.36 13.05
C ALA A 208 -4.64 28.76 12.63
N ALA A 209 -3.70 29.32 13.39
CA ALA A 209 -3.05 30.59 13.07
C ALA A 209 -2.09 30.48 11.88
N ASN A 210 -1.52 29.30 11.65
CA ASN A 210 -0.71 28.99 10.48
C ASN A 210 -1.15 27.65 9.86
N PRO A 211 -2.27 27.63 9.11
CA PRO A 211 -2.81 26.43 8.50
C PRO A 211 -1.79 25.77 7.60
N PHE A 212 -1.39 24.55 7.95
CA PHE A 212 -0.59 23.73 7.04
C PHE A 212 -1.48 23.33 5.87
N VAL A 213 -1.21 23.93 4.70
CA VAL A 213 -1.80 23.48 3.45
C VAL A 213 -1.07 22.20 3.05
N ARG A 214 -1.79 21.06 3.04
CA ARG A 214 -1.22 19.81 2.52
C ARG A 214 -0.77 20.07 1.08
N GLY A 215 0.52 19.89 0.82
CA GLY A 215 1.05 19.90 -0.54
C GLY A 215 0.39 18.84 -1.43
N PRO A 216 0.63 18.87 -2.75
CA PRO A 216 0.03 17.93 -3.66
C PRO A 216 0.37 16.49 -3.27
N ARG A 217 -0.56 15.55 -3.52
CA ARG A 217 -0.40 14.15 -3.18
C ARG A 217 0.88 13.62 -3.87
N PRO A 218 1.83 13.04 -3.13
CA PRO A 218 3.00 12.42 -3.75
C PRO A 218 2.58 11.19 -4.56
N CYS A 219 3.27 10.95 -5.67
CA CYS A 219 3.00 9.78 -6.50
C CYS A 219 3.33 8.48 -5.74
N PRO A 220 2.44 7.46 -5.75
CA PRO A 220 2.67 6.18 -5.07
C PRO A 220 3.82 5.36 -5.66
N CYS A 221 4.38 5.77 -6.80
CA CYS A 221 5.62 5.18 -7.33
C CYS A 221 6.88 5.53 -6.52
N PHE A 222 6.76 6.44 -5.54
CA PHE A 222 7.86 6.92 -4.69
C PHE A 222 9.02 7.60 -5.44
N SER A 223 8.75 8.20 -6.60
CA SER A 223 9.72 9.02 -7.35
C SER A 223 10.14 10.29 -6.62
N GLY A 224 9.38 10.71 -5.60
CA GLY A 224 9.53 12.00 -4.91
C GLY A 224 8.74 13.13 -5.57
N LEU A 225 8.17 12.90 -6.76
CA LEU A 225 7.34 13.88 -7.46
C LEU A 225 5.88 13.84 -6.97
N PRO A 226 5.16 14.97 -7.04
CA PRO A 226 3.70 15.00 -6.97
C PRO A 226 3.07 14.07 -8.01
N LEU A 227 1.91 13.48 -7.69
CA LEU A 227 1.14 12.63 -8.58
C LEU A 227 0.83 13.33 -9.91
N THR A 228 0.39 14.60 -9.83
CA THR A 228 0.06 15.48 -10.96
C THR A 228 1.26 15.81 -11.86
N GLU A 229 2.48 15.59 -11.37
CA GLU A 229 3.73 15.81 -12.11
C GLU A 229 4.39 14.47 -12.49
N CYS A 230 3.73 13.34 -12.23
CA CYS A 230 4.25 12.00 -12.42
C CYS A 230 3.26 11.13 -13.22
N HIS A 231 2.71 10.07 -12.65
CA HIS A 231 1.82 9.14 -13.37
C HIS A 231 0.48 9.75 -13.78
N ALA A 232 0.00 10.82 -13.15
CA ALA A 232 -1.20 11.52 -13.61
C ALA A 232 -0.91 12.51 -14.76
N LYS A 233 0.38 12.81 -15.03
CA LYS A 233 0.79 13.65 -16.16
C LYS A 233 0.95 12.85 -17.44
N GLU A 234 1.62 11.71 -17.35
CA GLU A 234 1.93 10.85 -18.48
C GLU A 234 2.22 9.43 -18.03
N ASP A 235 1.99 8.48 -18.93
CA ASP A 235 2.34 7.08 -18.74
C ASP A 235 3.86 6.92 -18.60
N LYS A 236 4.29 5.98 -17.76
CA LYS A 236 5.70 5.73 -17.49
C LYS A 236 6.12 4.36 -17.97
N ALA A 237 7.33 4.24 -18.50
CA ALA A 237 7.90 2.94 -18.84
C ALA A 237 8.06 2.08 -17.58
N TYR A 238 7.68 0.81 -17.68
CA TYR A 238 7.78 -0.12 -16.56
C TYR A 238 9.24 -0.36 -16.18
N SER A 239 9.54 -0.22 -14.89
CA SER A 239 10.93 -0.24 -14.42
C SER A 239 11.58 -1.62 -14.64
N PRO A 240 12.80 -1.68 -15.22
CA PRO A 240 13.51 -2.94 -15.45
C PRO A 240 13.89 -3.64 -14.14
N ASN A 241 13.85 -2.94 -13.01
CA ASN A 241 14.19 -3.48 -11.69
C ASN A 241 13.02 -4.14 -10.96
N LEU A 242 11.78 -3.90 -11.40
CA LEU A 242 10.59 -4.51 -10.81
C LEU A 242 10.41 -5.95 -11.29
N ILE A 243 9.55 -6.70 -10.59
CA ILE A 243 9.19 -8.08 -10.96
C ILE A 243 8.58 -8.05 -12.36
N CYS A 244 8.97 -8.97 -13.23
CA CYS A 244 8.37 -9.09 -14.54
C CYS A 244 6.89 -9.55 -14.39
N PRO A 245 5.90 -8.80 -14.89
CA PRO A 245 4.48 -9.15 -14.71
C PRO A 245 4.07 -10.47 -15.39
N CYS A 246 4.92 -11.09 -16.20
CA CYS A 246 4.65 -12.38 -16.84
C CYS A 246 4.79 -13.59 -15.90
N GLY A 247 5.16 -13.39 -14.63
CA GLY A 247 5.27 -14.45 -13.64
C GLY A 247 6.53 -15.31 -13.74
N SER A 248 7.52 -14.94 -14.55
CA SER A 248 8.73 -15.75 -14.79
C SER A 248 9.74 -15.81 -13.62
N GLU A 249 9.42 -15.22 -12.46
CA GLU A 249 10.34 -15.11 -11.31
C GLU A 249 11.64 -14.37 -11.62
N LYS A 250 11.58 -13.44 -12.58
CA LYS A 250 12.70 -12.59 -13.01
C LYS A 250 12.30 -11.12 -12.90
N ARG A 251 13.28 -10.24 -12.78
CA ARG A 251 13.07 -8.80 -12.99
C ARG A 251 12.73 -8.52 -14.45
N PHE A 252 11.94 -7.48 -14.71
CA PHE A 252 11.49 -7.13 -16.06
C PHE A 252 12.65 -6.92 -17.04
N GLY A 253 13.72 -6.24 -16.63
CA GLY A 253 14.96 -6.00 -17.40
C GLY A 253 15.72 -7.28 -17.80
N ALA A 254 15.48 -8.38 -17.09
CA ALA A 254 16.09 -9.68 -17.36
C ALA A 254 15.10 -10.69 -17.99
N CYS A 255 13.90 -10.24 -18.37
CA CYS A 255 12.83 -11.08 -18.88
C CYS A 255 12.14 -10.49 -20.13
N CYS A 256 10.89 -10.02 -20.01
CA CYS A 256 10.07 -9.61 -21.15
C CYS A 256 10.68 -8.44 -21.93
N SER A 257 11.39 -7.52 -21.27
CA SER A 257 12.11 -6.43 -21.94
C SER A 257 13.12 -6.93 -22.99
N ARG A 258 13.81 -8.05 -22.75
CA ARG A 258 14.76 -8.66 -23.72
C ARG A 258 14.10 -9.29 -24.93
N ARG A 259 12.76 -9.39 -24.92
CA ARG A 259 11.94 -9.98 -25.97
C ARG A 259 11.14 -8.91 -26.72
N ASN A 260 11.52 -7.63 -26.58
CA ASN A 260 10.81 -6.49 -27.17
C ASN A 260 9.33 -6.45 -26.77
N ILE A 261 9.01 -6.90 -25.55
CA ILE A 261 7.68 -6.74 -24.97
C ILE A 261 7.71 -5.47 -24.12
N PHE A 262 6.82 -4.53 -24.45
CA PHE A 262 6.73 -3.25 -23.76
C PHE A 262 5.66 -3.32 -22.68
N VAL A 263 6.00 -2.77 -21.51
CA VAL A 263 5.10 -2.66 -20.38
C VAL A 263 5.20 -1.23 -19.88
N TYR A 264 4.07 -0.65 -19.54
CA TYR A 264 3.96 0.73 -19.07
C TYR A 264 3.03 0.80 -17.86
N GLU A 265 3.25 1.83 -17.05
CA GLU A 265 2.52 2.18 -15.86
C GLU A 265 1.63 3.38 -16.17
N GLN A 266 0.33 3.23 -15.97
CA GLN A 266 -0.67 4.27 -16.22
C GLN A 266 -1.36 4.65 -14.92
N TRP A 267 -1.74 5.91 -14.76
CA TRP A 267 -2.62 6.29 -13.67
C TRP A 267 -4.07 5.95 -13.99
N ASN A 268 -4.69 5.17 -13.12
CA ASN A 268 -6.11 4.88 -13.15
C ASN A 268 -6.83 5.81 -12.16
N GLU A 269 -7.50 6.85 -12.69
CA GLU A 269 -8.18 7.86 -11.88
C GLU A 269 -9.37 7.28 -11.10
N SER A 270 -10.15 6.36 -11.68
CA SER A 270 -11.35 5.82 -11.00
C SER A 270 -10.99 4.93 -9.81
N HIS A 271 -9.88 4.20 -9.89
CA HIS A 271 -9.38 3.34 -8.82
C HIS A 271 -8.27 4.00 -7.99
N GLN A 272 -7.87 5.24 -8.32
CA GLN A 272 -6.80 6.00 -7.65
C GLN A 272 -5.48 5.23 -7.48
N ARG A 273 -5.05 4.52 -8.53
CA ARG A 273 -3.86 3.65 -8.50
C ARG A 273 -3.06 3.64 -9.80
N ILE A 274 -1.81 3.21 -9.71
CA ILE A 274 -1.01 2.86 -10.89
C ILE A 274 -1.44 1.48 -11.39
N GLN A 275 -1.75 1.38 -12.68
CA GLN A 275 -2.08 0.15 -13.37
C GLN A 275 -0.99 -0.21 -14.37
N VAL A 276 -0.69 -1.51 -14.49
CA VAL A 276 0.28 -2.02 -15.45
C VAL A 276 -0.43 -2.47 -16.71
N SER A 277 0.04 -1.97 -17.85
CA SER A 277 -0.52 -2.25 -19.18
C SER A 277 0.55 -2.83 -20.11
N TRP A 278 0.15 -3.77 -20.95
CA TRP A 278 1.02 -4.43 -21.93
C TRP A 278 0.86 -3.77 -23.29
N SER A 279 1.97 -3.61 -24.03
CA SER A 279 1.96 -3.17 -25.42
C SER A 279 2.89 -4.04 -26.26
N ASN A 280 2.43 -4.37 -27.46
CA ASN A 280 3.26 -4.94 -28.52
C ASN A 280 3.83 -3.86 -29.45
N ARG A 281 3.44 -2.59 -29.26
CA ARG A 281 3.95 -1.44 -30.00
C ARG A 281 5.09 -0.81 -29.21
N ILE A 282 6.18 -0.49 -29.91
CA ILE A 282 7.22 0.44 -29.42
C ILE A 282 6.47 1.75 -29.13
N SER A 283 6.55 2.30 -27.92
CA SER A 283 6.10 3.68 -27.72
C SER A 283 6.93 4.55 -28.66
N PRO A 284 6.32 5.27 -29.61
CA PRO A 284 7.08 6.09 -30.54
C PRO A 284 7.90 7.10 -29.74
N ASP A 285 9.16 7.29 -30.13
CA ASP A 285 10.06 8.26 -29.49
C ASP A 285 9.32 9.61 -29.39
N PRO A 286 9.38 10.34 -28.26
CA PRO A 286 8.77 11.67 -28.16
C PRO A 286 9.13 12.58 -29.34
N LEU A 287 10.34 12.46 -29.89
CA LEU A 287 10.78 13.17 -31.10
C LEU A 287 10.06 12.68 -32.36
N GLU A 288 9.73 11.39 -32.44
CA GLU A 288 8.96 10.81 -33.55
C GLU A 288 7.50 11.27 -33.58
N GLN A 289 7.00 11.78 -32.45
CA GLN A 289 5.65 12.31 -32.30
C GLN A 289 5.56 13.81 -32.63
N GLU A 290 6.66 14.51 -32.88
CA GLU A 290 6.59 15.91 -33.32
C GLU A 290 6.00 16.00 -34.74
N PRO A 291 5.10 16.97 -35.04
CA PRO A 291 4.46 17.10 -36.36
C PRO A 291 5.44 17.24 -37.54
N THR A 292 6.66 17.67 -37.24
CA THR A 292 7.79 17.87 -38.16
C THR A 292 8.57 16.58 -38.42
N HIS A 293 8.42 15.54 -37.59
CA HIS A 293 9.17 14.31 -37.71
C HIS A 293 8.57 13.40 -38.79
N PRO A 294 9.38 12.80 -39.68
CA PRO A 294 8.89 11.96 -40.78
C PRO A 294 7.97 10.81 -40.36
N MET A 295 8.18 10.27 -39.14
CA MET A 295 7.37 9.19 -38.57
C MET A 295 5.97 9.62 -38.09
N HIS A 296 5.72 10.91 -37.86
CA HIS A 296 4.47 11.40 -37.26
C HIS A 296 3.22 11.05 -38.09
N LYS A 297 3.30 11.16 -39.43
CA LYS A 297 2.18 10.79 -40.32
C LYS A 297 1.90 9.29 -40.31
N ILE A 298 2.96 8.48 -40.35
CA ILE A 298 2.87 7.01 -40.36
C ILE A 298 2.26 6.50 -39.05
N ILE A 299 2.62 7.11 -37.92
CA ILE A 299 2.08 6.78 -36.59
C ILE A 299 0.57 7.09 -36.52
N ARG A 300 0.12 8.26 -37.02
CA ARG A 300 -1.31 8.62 -37.01
C ARG A 300 -2.15 7.73 -37.92
N GLU A 301 -1.69 7.46 -39.13
CA GLU A 301 -2.40 6.61 -40.10
C GLU A 301 -2.52 5.15 -39.62
N GLY A 302 -1.52 4.62 -38.90
CA GLY A 302 -1.57 3.27 -38.30
C GLY A 302 -2.38 3.14 -37.00
N THR A 303 -2.83 4.25 -36.41
CA THR A 303 -3.74 4.24 -35.25
C THR A 303 -5.22 4.27 -35.66
N GLU A 304 -5.54 4.77 -36.84
CA GLU A 304 -6.91 4.86 -37.36
C GLU A 304 -7.41 3.53 -37.98
N SER A 305 -6.53 2.56 -38.22
CA SER A 305 -6.86 1.29 -38.90
C SER A 305 -7.35 0.15 -37.99
N GLY A 306 -7.58 0.38 -36.69
CA GLY A 306 -8.46 -0.46 -35.86
C GLY A 306 -8.21 -1.98 -35.84
N GLU A 307 -6.96 -2.47 -35.83
CA GLU A 307 -6.71 -3.89 -35.57
C GLU A 307 -6.68 -4.16 -34.06
N ASP A 308 -7.80 -4.69 -33.60
CA ASP A 308 -8.12 -5.18 -32.26
C ASP A 308 -7.16 -6.31 -31.84
N VAL A 309 -6.27 -6.04 -30.87
CA VAL A 309 -5.35 -7.05 -30.30
C VAL A 309 -5.86 -7.56 -28.96
N GLY A 310 -7.14 -7.97 -28.93
CA GLY A 310 -7.74 -8.76 -27.86
C GLY A 310 -7.42 -10.25 -27.93
N ARG A 311 -6.24 -10.66 -28.42
CA ARG A 311 -5.96 -12.08 -28.75
C ARG A 311 -4.58 -12.58 -28.32
N TRP A 312 -4.18 -12.30 -27.08
CA TRP A 312 -3.01 -12.96 -26.46
C TRP A 312 -3.28 -13.60 -25.09
N ASN A 313 -4.51 -13.54 -24.58
CA ASN A 313 -4.92 -14.30 -23.40
C ASN A 313 -5.02 -15.81 -23.65
N ASP A 314 -5.17 -16.27 -24.90
CA ASP A 314 -5.48 -17.69 -25.18
C ASP A 314 -4.27 -18.61 -25.42
N ARG A 315 -3.05 -18.08 -25.63
CA ARG A 315 -1.90 -18.92 -26.02
C ARG A 315 -0.94 -19.31 -24.89
N ARG A 316 -1.13 -18.83 -23.66
CA ARG A 316 -0.35 -19.29 -22.49
C ARG A 316 -1.10 -20.23 -21.55
N SER A 317 -2.40 -20.40 -21.74
CA SER A 317 -3.22 -21.40 -21.03
C SER A 317 -2.89 -22.84 -21.44
N ALA A 318 -2.13 -23.05 -22.53
CA ALA A 318 -1.86 -24.37 -23.10
C ALA A 318 -0.51 -25.00 -22.68
N GLN A 319 0.29 -24.38 -21.81
CA GLN A 319 1.63 -24.93 -21.47
C GLN A 319 2.05 -24.85 -19.99
N THR A 320 1.10 -24.76 -19.08
CA THR A 320 1.31 -25.14 -17.67
C THR A 320 0.17 -26.02 -17.19
N ASN A 321 0.22 -27.29 -17.59
CA ASN A 321 -0.57 -28.32 -16.92
C ASN A 321 0.08 -28.58 -15.54
N ARG A 322 -0.20 -27.73 -14.56
CA ARG A 322 0.09 -27.96 -13.13
C ARG A 322 -1.00 -27.31 -12.29
N MET A 323 -2.00 -28.12 -11.96
CA MET A 323 -3.00 -28.04 -10.86
C MET A 323 -3.67 -26.69 -10.59
N SER A 324 -4.99 -26.73 -10.39
CA SER A 324 -5.78 -25.54 -10.04
C SER A 324 -5.26 -24.88 -8.74
N PRO A 325 -5.36 -23.55 -8.59
CA PRO A 325 -5.00 -22.85 -7.35
C PRO A 325 -5.78 -23.35 -6.13
N GLU A 326 -7.00 -23.87 -6.32
CA GLU A 326 -7.86 -24.39 -5.25
C GLU A 326 -7.37 -25.74 -4.69
N ASP A 327 -6.69 -26.54 -5.52
CA ASP A 327 -6.19 -27.87 -5.12
C ASP A 327 -4.84 -27.83 -4.41
N ARG A 328 -4.10 -26.71 -4.47
CA ARG A 328 -2.79 -26.59 -3.79
C ARG A 328 -2.93 -26.29 -2.28
N PHE A 329 -4.10 -25.81 -1.84
CA PHE A 329 -4.33 -25.36 -0.46
C PHE A 329 -5.20 -26.29 0.41
N ARG A 330 -5.71 -27.41 -0.14
CA ARG A 330 -6.48 -28.40 0.63
C ARG A 330 -5.66 -29.43 1.42
N ASN A 331 -4.35 -29.50 1.23
CA ASN A 331 -3.50 -30.53 1.86
C ASN A 331 -2.65 -30.01 3.04
N PHE A 332 -3.25 -29.25 3.96
CA PHE A 332 -2.57 -28.85 5.20
C PHE A 332 -3.40 -29.01 6.48
N SER A 333 -4.56 -29.67 6.42
CA SER A 333 -5.34 -30.05 7.61
C SER A 333 -4.94 -31.40 8.24
N GLU A 334 -3.99 -32.13 7.67
CA GLU A 334 -3.54 -33.43 8.20
C GLU A 334 -2.01 -33.57 8.14
N SER A 335 -1.28 -32.84 8.98
CA SER A 335 -0.02 -33.30 9.57
C SER A 335 0.59 -32.21 10.45
N GLY A 336 0.57 -32.44 11.77
CA GLY A 336 1.30 -31.57 12.70
C GLY A 336 0.70 -31.45 14.10
N LEU A 337 -0.03 -32.45 14.58
CA LEU A 337 -0.29 -32.64 16.00
C LEU A 337 1.03 -32.61 16.79
N TYR A 338 1.03 -31.81 17.86
CA TYR A 338 1.57 -32.15 19.18
C TYR A 338 2.72 -33.19 19.23
N ARG A 339 3.91 -32.75 19.65
CA ARG A 339 4.64 -33.48 20.70
C ARG A 339 5.31 -32.52 21.68
N ARG A 340 4.79 -32.56 22.91
CA ARG A 340 5.50 -32.23 24.16
C ARG A 340 6.56 -33.29 24.45
N GLY A 341 7.56 -32.91 25.25
CA GLY A 341 8.55 -33.78 25.91
C GLY A 341 9.96 -33.27 25.63
N ILE A 342 10.81 -32.93 26.59
CA ILE A 342 10.85 -33.10 28.06
C ILE A 342 11.47 -31.82 28.64
#